data_AF-A0AAN9BHS9-F1
#
_entry.id   AF-A0AAN9BHS9-F1
#
_cell.length_a   1.000
_cell.length_b   1.000
_cell.length_c   1.000
_cell.angle_alpha   90.00
_cell.angle_beta   90.00
_cell.angle_gamma   90.00
#
_symmetry.space_group_name_H-M   'P 1'
#
loop_
_entity.id
_entity.type
_entity.pdbx_description
1 polymer ?
#
loop_
_entity_poly.entity_id
_entity_poly.type
_entity_poly.pdbx_seq_one_letter_code
_entity_poly.pdbx_strand_id
1 'polypeptide(L)'
;MQNAWLLFRRTDAHTAEPLDLLAFRRRIVQVYLMRHGAIAMPRRAARLALPAVHRVPDEVRFDGVGHFAGPSQTTKRCALCKKNTKKLCLKCTVGLHNQCFNAFHGIL
;
A
#
# COMPACT_ATOMS: atom_id res chain seq x y z
N MET A 1 -3.27 -8.96 -29.96
CA MET A 1 -1.88 -9.50 -29.88
C MET A 1 -1.57 -10.54 -30.95
N GLN A 2 -2.48 -11.47 -31.28
CA GLN A 2 -2.20 -12.55 -32.25
C GLN A 2 -1.82 -12.05 -33.66
N ASN A 3 -2.59 -11.12 -34.23
CA ASN A 3 -2.31 -10.60 -35.57
C ASN A 3 -0.99 -9.81 -35.63
N ALA A 4 -0.69 -9.01 -34.61
CA ALA A 4 0.58 -8.28 -34.50
C ALA A 4 1.79 -9.23 -34.42
N TRP A 5 1.64 -10.35 -33.71
CA TRP A 5 2.65 -11.40 -33.65
C TRP A 5 2.87 -12.09 -35.01
N LEU A 6 1.80 -12.41 -35.73
CA LEU A 6 1.89 -13.00 -37.08
C LEU A 6 2.61 -12.07 -38.06
N LEU A 7 2.36 -10.76 -37.97
CA LEU A 7 3.03 -9.75 -38.77
C LEU A 7 4.51 -9.61 -38.40
N PHE A 8 4.84 -9.57 -37.10
CA PHE A 8 6.21 -9.46 -36.62
C PHE A 8 7.11 -10.61 -37.12
N ARG A 9 6.59 -11.84 -37.15
CA ARG A 9 7.36 -13.00 -37.68
C ARG A 9 7.70 -12.92 -39.16
N ARG A 10 7.08 -12.00 -39.90
CA ARG A 10 7.32 -11.79 -41.34
C ARG A 10 8.28 -10.64 -41.62
N THR A 11 8.81 -9.97 -40.59
CA THR A 11 9.72 -8.84 -40.77
C THR A 11 11.17 -9.29 -40.65
N ASP A 12 12.07 -8.55 -41.30
CA ASP A 12 13.52 -8.78 -41.20
C ASP A 12 14.03 -8.61 -39.76
N ALA A 13 13.32 -7.84 -38.94
CA ALA A 13 13.64 -7.67 -37.52
C ALA A 13 13.51 -8.98 -36.73
N HIS A 14 12.53 -9.84 -37.04
CA HIS A 14 12.46 -11.17 -36.44
C HIS A 14 13.53 -12.11 -37.00
N THR A 15 13.90 -11.96 -38.26
CA THR A 15 14.99 -12.76 -38.87
C THR A 15 16.34 -12.44 -38.23
N ALA A 16 16.58 -11.15 -37.94
CA ALA A 16 17.81 -10.69 -37.29
C ALA A 16 17.82 -10.98 -35.77
N GLU A 17 16.69 -10.78 -35.09
CA GLU A 17 16.53 -11.03 -33.65
C GLU A 17 15.23 -11.82 -33.41
N PRO A 18 15.26 -13.16 -33.48
CA PRO A 18 14.09 -13.98 -33.28
C PRO A 18 13.66 -13.93 -31.82
N LEU A 19 12.50 -13.33 -31.57
CA LEU A 19 11.84 -13.36 -30.27
C LEU A 19 10.85 -14.51 -30.22
N ASP A 20 10.64 -15.10 -29.05
CA ASP A 20 9.46 -15.95 -28.82
C ASP A 20 8.21 -15.09 -28.51
N LEU A 21 7.03 -15.70 -28.49
CA LEU A 21 5.78 -14.98 -28.25
C LEU A 21 5.76 -14.26 -26.89
N LEU A 22 6.44 -14.83 -25.88
CA LEU A 22 6.51 -14.24 -24.54
C LEU A 22 7.40 -13.00 -24.53
N ALA A 23 8.58 -13.07 -25.13
CA ALA A 23 9.53 -11.97 -25.27
C ALA A 23 8.93 -10.85 -26.12
N PHE A 24 8.25 -11.17 -27.22
CA PHE A 24 7.53 -10.19 -28.02
C PHE A 24 6.46 -9.43 -27.21
N ARG A 25 5.66 -10.14 -26.41
CA ARG A 25 4.67 -9.52 -25.51
C ARG A 25 5.33 -8.62 -24.47
N ARG A 26 6.41 -9.09 -23.83
CA ARG A 26 7.18 -8.31 -22.84
C ARG A 26 7.75 -7.04 -23.45
N ARG A 27 8.31 -7.13 -24.66
CA ARG A 27 8.89 -6.00 -25.39
C ARG A 27 7.83 -4.94 -25.69
N ILE A 28 6.65 -5.34 -26.17
CA ILE A 28 5.53 -4.41 -26.38
C ILE A 28 5.15 -3.71 -25.08
N VAL A 29 4.96 -4.47 -23.99
CA VAL A 29 4.60 -3.89 -22.69
C VAL A 29 5.65 -2.89 -22.21
N GLN A 30 6.94 -3.22 -22.33
CA GLN A 30 8.02 -2.30 -21.96
C GLN A 30 8.00 -1.02 -22.79
N VAL A 31 7.85 -1.13 -24.13
CA VAL A 31 7.80 0.06 -25.01
C VAL A 31 6.61 0.95 -24.66
N TYR A 32 5.42 0.36 -24.45
CA TYR A 32 4.24 1.12 -24.04
C TYR A 32 4.41 1.75 -22.66
N LEU A 33 5.01 1.05 -21.71
CA LEU A 33 5.29 1.56 -20.37
C LEU A 33 6.32 2.69 -20.41
N MET A 34 7.39 2.58 -21.21
CA MET A 34 8.37 3.67 -21.37
C MET A 34 7.74 4.89 -22.04
N ARG A 35 6.91 4.69 -23.06
CA ARG A 35 6.32 5.77 -23.85
C ARG A 35 5.15 6.48 -23.16
N HIS A 36 4.35 5.75 -22.38
CA HIS A 36 3.11 6.28 -21.78
C HIS A 36 3.06 6.15 -20.25
N GLY A 37 3.96 5.39 -19.63
CA GLY A 37 3.99 5.17 -18.17
C GLY A 37 4.43 6.38 -17.36
N ALA A 38 5.09 7.36 -17.99
CA ALA A 38 5.44 8.65 -17.36
C ALA A 38 4.21 9.57 -17.15
N ILE A 39 3.05 9.27 -17.76
CA ILE A 39 1.80 10.01 -17.57
C ILE A 39 0.97 9.40 -16.42
N ALA A 40 1.54 8.48 -15.64
CA ALA A 40 1.04 8.23 -14.31
C ALA A 40 1.42 9.44 -13.43
N MET A 41 0.50 10.40 -13.31
CA MET A 41 0.33 11.22 -12.10
C MET A 41 0.85 10.45 -10.90
N PRO A 42 1.60 11.04 -9.95
CA PRO A 42 2.17 10.30 -8.82
C PRO A 42 1.03 9.57 -8.14
N ARG A 43 0.85 8.29 -8.48
CA ARG A 43 -0.11 7.39 -7.86
C ARG A 43 0.50 7.25 -6.50
N ARG A 44 0.02 8.10 -5.57
CA ARG A 44 0.36 8.17 -4.14
C ARG A 44 1.41 7.14 -3.88
N ALA A 45 2.70 7.55 -3.98
CA ALA A 45 3.86 6.70 -3.79
C ALA A 45 3.40 5.54 -2.95
N ALA A 46 3.24 4.36 -3.57
CA ALA A 46 2.76 3.18 -2.88
C ALA A 46 3.47 3.24 -1.55
N ARG A 47 2.72 3.50 -0.47
CA ARG A 47 3.31 3.76 0.83
C ARG A 47 4.03 2.48 1.11
N LEU A 48 5.32 2.41 0.72
CA LEU A 48 6.32 1.56 1.27
C LEU A 48 6.04 1.75 2.72
N ALA A 49 5.41 0.73 3.30
CA ALA A 49 4.94 0.79 4.65
C ALA A 49 6.18 1.22 5.42
N LEU A 50 6.22 2.48 5.87
CA LEU A 50 7.21 2.93 6.82
C LEU A 50 6.78 2.15 8.07
N PRO A 51 7.43 1.01 8.42
CA PRO A 51 6.84 0.12 9.40
C PRO A 51 7.03 0.66 10.82
N ALA A 52 7.77 1.77 11.00
CA ALA A 52 8.23 2.21 12.30
C ALA A 52 7.72 3.61 12.71
N VAL A 53 7.60 4.58 11.80
CA VAL A 53 7.39 5.98 12.20
C VAL A 53 6.00 6.26 12.82
N HIS A 54 5.00 5.41 12.54
CA HIS A 54 3.63 5.57 13.06
C HIS A 54 3.22 4.53 14.11
N ARG A 55 4.13 3.66 14.56
CA ARG A 55 3.82 2.75 15.67
C ARG A 55 4.10 3.46 16.98
N VAL A 56 3.13 3.40 17.90
CA VAL A 56 3.31 3.83 19.29
C VAL A 56 4.41 2.95 19.90
N PRO A 57 5.48 3.51 20.49
CA PRO A 57 6.49 2.72 21.18
C PRO A 57 5.85 1.85 22.27
N ASP A 58 6.33 0.61 22.43
CA ASP A 58 5.73 -0.31 23.41
C ASP A 58 5.86 0.21 24.84
N GLU A 59 6.96 0.91 25.15
CA GLU A 59 7.16 1.62 26.43
C GLU A 59 6.01 2.60 26.73
N VAL A 60 5.57 3.37 25.73
CA VAL A 60 4.47 4.33 25.88
C VAL A 60 3.12 3.63 25.83
N ARG A 61 2.99 2.58 25.03
CA ARG A 61 1.72 1.85 24.86
C ARG A 61 1.30 1.14 26.14
N PHE A 62 2.28 0.59 26.86
CA PHE A 62 2.10 -0.27 28.03
C PHE A 62 2.50 0.38 29.35
N ASP A 63 2.87 1.67 29.37
CA ASP A 63 3.18 2.36 30.64
C ASP A 63 2.00 2.43 31.61
N GLY A 64 0.77 2.16 31.15
CA GLY A 64 -0.42 2.14 32.00
C GLY A 64 -0.86 3.51 32.51
N VAL A 65 -0.22 4.61 32.08
CA VAL A 65 -0.43 5.94 32.64
C VAL A 65 -1.04 6.89 31.61
N GLY A 66 -2.15 7.54 31.95
CA GLY A 66 -2.68 8.68 31.17
C GLY A 66 -3.24 8.32 29.79
N HIS A 67 -3.66 7.07 29.57
CA HIS A 67 -4.37 6.67 28.36
C HIS A 67 -5.87 6.94 28.53
N PHE A 68 -6.41 7.89 27.77
CA PHE A 68 -7.84 8.22 27.78
C PHE A 68 -8.45 8.12 26.38
N ALA A 69 -9.66 7.57 26.29
CA ALA A 69 -10.41 7.53 25.04
C ALA A 69 -11.13 8.86 24.78
N GLY A 70 -10.94 9.44 23.60
CA GLY A 70 -11.60 10.68 23.17
C GLY A 70 -12.13 10.62 21.74
N PRO A 71 -12.94 11.60 21.33
CA PRO A 71 -13.47 11.69 19.98
C PRO A 71 -12.38 12.07 18.95
N SER A 72 -12.53 11.55 17.74
CA SER A 72 -11.71 11.89 16.57
C SER A 72 -12.48 12.84 15.67
N GLN A 73 -11.81 13.90 15.19
CA GLN A 73 -12.38 14.81 14.19
C GLN A 73 -12.71 14.10 12.87
N THR A 74 -11.91 13.09 12.51
CA THR A 74 -12.08 12.28 11.30
C THR A 74 -12.22 10.79 11.63
N THR A 75 -12.72 10.00 10.70
CA THR A 75 -12.75 8.54 10.86
C THR A 75 -11.33 7.98 10.78
N LYS A 76 -10.90 7.24 11.80
CA LYS A 76 -9.62 6.52 11.85
C LYS A 76 -9.86 5.01 11.78
N ARG A 77 -8.81 4.23 11.49
CA ARG A 77 -8.84 2.77 11.60
C ARG A 77 -8.38 2.35 12.99
N CYS A 78 -9.10 1.41 13.61
CA CYS A 78 -8.75 0.87 14.91
C CYS A 78 -7.39 0.16 14.83
N ALA A 79 -6.49 0.47 15.77
CA ALA A 79 -5.16 -0.13 15.81
C ALA A 79 -5.21 -1.64 16.11
N LEU A 80 -6.23 -2.10 16.84
CA LEU A 80 -6.42 -3.52 17.18
C LEU A 80 -7.20 -4.28 16.09
N CYS A 81 -8.50 -4.00 15.91
CA CYS A 81 -9.38 -4.78 15.03
C CYS A 81 -9.43 -4.28 13.56
N LYS A 82 -8.71 -3.20 13.23
CA LYS A 82 -8.62 -2.61 11.88
C LYS A 82 -9.93 -2.08 11.26
N LYS A 83 -11.06 -2.11 11.98
CA LYS A 83 -12.33 -1.49 11.56
C LYS A 83 -12.32 0.03 11.79
N ASN A 84 -13.19 0.77 11.10
CA ASN A 84 -13.30 2.22 11.25
C ASN A 84 -13.85 2.60 12.64
N THR A 85 -13.36 3.72 13.18
CA THR A 85 -13.77 4.29 14.47
C THR A 85 -13.70 5.81 14.43
N LYS A 86 -14.55 6.47 15.22
CA LYS A 86 -14.49 7.92 15.52
C LYS A 86 -13.92 8.18 16.92
N LYS A 87 -13.25 7.20 17.53
CA LYS A 87 -12.59 7.32 18.83
C LYS A 87 -11.10 7.05 18.71
N LEU A 88 -10.30 7.71 19.55
CA LEU A 88 -8.85 7.55 19.62
C LEU A 88 -8.35 7.59 21.07
N CYS A 89 -7.17 7.04 21.32
CA CYS A 89 -6.44 7.30 22.57
C CYS A 89 -5.76 8.67 22.48
N LEU A 90 -6.10 9.62 23.35
CA LEU A 90 -5.63 11.01 23.30
C LEU A 90 -4.10 11.12 23.44
N LYS A 91 -3.48 10.20 24.19
CA LYS A 91 -2.03 10.13 24.38
C LYS A 91 -1.32 9.54 23.15
N CYS A 92 -1.78 8.38 22.68
CA CYS A 92 -1.15 7.68 21.55
C CYS A 92 -1.56 8.21 20.18
N THR A 93 -2.63 9.02 20.11
CA THR A 93 -3.29 9.54 18.90
C THR A 93 -3.79 8.48 17.91
N VAL A 94 -3.81 7.20 18.32
CA VAL A 94 -4.27 6.06 17.53
C VAL A 94 -5.77 5.83 17.65
N GLY A 95 -6.43 5.47 16.54
CA GLY A 95 -7.85 5.11 16.55
C GLY A 95 -8.06 3.82 17.35
N LEU A 96 -8.99 3.81 18.29
CA LEU A 96 -9.33 2.65 19.12
C LEU A 96 -10.84 2.65 19.40
N HIS A 97 -11.48 1.47 19.34
CA HIS A 97 -12.82 1.28 19.91
C HIS A 97 -12.72 1.15 21.42
N ASN A 98 -13.79 1.47 22.16
CA ASN A 98 -13.85 1.28 23.61
C ASN A 98 -13.50 -0.17 24.02
N GLN A 99 -14.11 -1.16 23.36
CA GLN A 99 -13.84 -2.58 23.62
C GLN A 99 -12.42 -3.03 23.25
N CYS A 100 -11.72 -2.26 22.41
CA CYS A 100 -10.36 -2.56 22.00
C CYS A 100 -9.31 -1.81 22.83
N PHE A 101 -9.73 -0.87 23.68
CA PHE A 101 -8.85 0.07 24.35
C PHE A 101 -7.93 -0.65 25.34
N ASN A 102 -8.52 -1.36 26.30
CA ASN A 102 -7.82 -2.12 27.33
C ASN A 102 -6.87 -3.17 26.73
N ALA A 103 -7.37 -3.98 25.79
CA ALA A 103 -6.59 -4.99 25.10
C ALA A 103 -5.39 -4.40 24.32
N PHE A 104 -5.51 -3.18 23.78
CA PHE A 104 -4.40 -2.53 23.09
C PHE A 104 -3.34 -1.98 24.06
N HIS A 105 -3.77 -1.49 25.23
CA HIS A 105 -2.88 -0.91 26.25
C HIS A 105 -2.39 -1.91 27.31
N GLY A 106 -2.85 -3.16 27.27
CA GLY A 106 -2.48 -4.17 28.27
C GLY A 106 -3.00 -3.86 29.68
N ILE A 107 -4.05 -3.04 29.80
CA ILE A 107 -4.68 -2.70 31.08
C ILE A 107 -5.81 -3.71 31.30
N LEU A 108 -5.69 -4.57 32.30
CA LEU A 108 -6.74 -5.47 32.78
C LEU A 108 -7.52 -4.79 33.91
#